data_AF-A0B5Y1-F1
#
_entry.id   AF-A0B5Y1-F1
#
_cell.length_a   1.000
_cell.length_b   1.000
_cell.length_c   1.000
_cell.angle_alpha   90.00
_cell.angle_beta   90.00
_cell.angle_gamma   90.00
#
_symmetry.space_group_name_H-M   'P 1'
#
loop_
_entity.id
_entity.type
_entity.pdbx_description
1 polymer ?
#
loop_
_entity_poly.entity_id
_entity_poly.type
_entity_poly.pdbx_seq_one_letter_code
_entity_poly.pdbx_strand_id
1 'polypeptide(L)'
;MTLDDLRGVSRSVTEPMAEIVERLGLTPNMLSVLSLCFSFLAFVFYYISASDQRMLLGAAIMVMLNGLADAVDGALARRMGHADQRGDFLDHVIDRYSDVLLLSGIIFAGYIGWEIGYLAVVGVLVTSYIGTQAQAVNLRRCYGGMLGRADRLVFLIIATLANALYPHRIEGLQILGWMVLITMILSHITAVQRFVYIWTRLGR
;
A
#
# COMPACT_ATOMS: atom_id res chain seq x y z
N MET A 1 -1.82 -15.65 8.00
CA MET A 1 -0.77 -14.81 8.59
C MET A 1 -0.54 -13.66 7.63
N THR A 2 -1.06 -12.49 7.96
CA THR A 2 -0.73 -11.23 7.29
C THR A 2 0.35 -10.53 8.11
N LEU A 3 1.07 -9.54 7.56
CA LEU A 3 2.06 -8.78 8.33
C LEU A 3 1.48 -8.09 9.59
N ASP A 4 0.16 -8.02 9.73
CA ASP A 4 -0.53 -7.65 10.98
C ASP A 4 -0.14 -8.53 12.18
N ASP A 5 0.27 -9.78 11.98
CA ASP A 5 0.72 -10.68 13.05
C ASP A 5 2.14 -10.32 13.57
N LEU A 6 2.88 -9.46 12.85
CA LEU A 6 4.23 -8.98 13.21
C LEU A 6 4.24 -7.59 13.87
N ARG A 7 3.12 -7.15 14.46
CA ARG A 7 2.97 -5.85 15.14
C ARG A 7 4.09 -5.52 16.13
N GLY A 8 4.64 -6.52 16.83
CA GLY A 8 5.74 -6.32 17.77
C GLY A 8 7.05 -5.86 17.09
N VAL A 9 7.40 -6.48 15.95
CA VAL A 9 8.59 -6.11 15.18
C VAL A 9 8.40 -4.74 14.52
N SER A 10 7.21 -4.49 13.97
CA SER A 10 6.85 -3.18 13.41
C SER A 10 6.99 -2.05 14.44
N ARG A 11 6.59 -2.26 15.69
CA ARG A 11 6.76 -1.27 16.77
C ARG A 11 8.22 -1.00 17.10
N SER A 12 9.06 -2.04 17.14
CA SER A 12 10.48 -1.87 17.47
C SER A 12 11.25 -0.99 16.47
N VAL A 13 10.78 -0.93 15.21
CA VAL A 13 11.37 -0.07 14.17
C VAL A 13 10.70 1.30 14.14
N THR A 14 9.37 1.36 14.26
CA THR A 14 8.62 2.61 14.10
C THR A 14 8.76 3.54 15.30
N GLU A 15 8.94 3.02 16.53
CA GLU A 15 9.04 3.85 17.74
C GLU A 15 10.30 4.72 17.82
N PRO A 16 11.53 4.20 17.56
CA PRO A 16 12.73 5.04 17.51
C PRO A 16 12.66 6.11 16.42
N MET A 17 12.08 5.76 15.27
CA MET A 17 11.93 6.70 14.16
C MET A 17 10.92 7.79 14.49
N ALA A 18 9.80 7.43 15.11
CA ALA A 18 8.83 8.41 15.59
C ALA A 18 9.46 9.38 16.60
N GLU A 19 10.37 8.93 17.47
CA GLU A 19 11.10 9.83 18.38
C GLU A 19 12.00 10.82 17.64
N ILE A 20 12.71 10.38 16.60
CA ILE A 20 13.53 11.26 15.77
C ILE A 20 12.65 12.30 15.07
N VAL A 21 11.54 11.84 14.47
CA VAL A 21 10.59 12.72 13.77
C VAL A 21 9.94 13.73 14.72
N GLU A 22 9.58 13.29 15.93
CA GLU A 22 9.05 14.16 17.00
C GLU A 22 10.06 15.26 17.36
N ARG A 23 11.35 14.92 17.51
CA ARG A 23 12.42 15.89 17.77
C ARG A 23 12.65 16.86 16.61
N LEU A 24 12.34 16.47 15.37
CA LEU A 24 12.41 17.32 14.19
C LEU A 24 11.19 18.26 14.07
N GLY A 25 10.21 18.18 14.98
CA GLY A 25 9.03 19.04 14.99
C GLY A 25 8.01 18.71 13.90
N LEU A 26 8.10 17.53 13.30
CA LEU A 26 7.16 17.07 12.28
C LEU A 26 5.89 16.52 12.93
N THR A 27 4.74 16.69 12.25
CA THR A 27 3.44 16.17 12.72
C THR A 27 3.04 14.90 11.97
N PRO A 28 2.15 14.06 12.51
CA PRO A 28 1.63 12.89 11.81
C PRO A 28 1.04 13.23 10.43
N ASN A 29 0.23 14.30 10.36
CA ASN A 29 -0.37 14.74 9.09
C ASN A 29 0.67 15.15 8.05
N MET A 30 1.81 15.74 8.47
CA MET A 30 2.92 16.04 7.56
C MET A 30 3.56 14.76 7.02
N LEU A 31 3.69 13.71 7.84
CA LEU A 31 4.18 12.42 7.38
C LEU A 31 3.22 11.75 6.39
N SER A 32 1.91 11.81 6.63
CA SER A 32 0.93 11.29 5.67
C SER A 32 1.01 12.05 4.33
N VAL A 33 1.11 13.39 4.35
CA VAL A 33 1.31 14.16 3.10
C VAL A 33 2.64 13.81 2.42
N LEU A 34 3.70 13.58 3.19
CA LEU A 34 4.99 13.16 2.66
C LEU A 34 4.92 11.77 2.03
N SER A 35 4.17 10.83 2.62
CA SER A 35 3.93 9.51 2.04
C SER A 35 3.25 9.63 0.67
N LEU A 36 2.27 10.51 0.52
CA LEU A 36 1.64 10.80 -0.76
C LEU A 36 2.67 11.30 -1.79
N CYS A 37 3.52 12.26 -1.42
CA CYS A 37 4.59 12.76 -2.29
C CYS A 37 5.53 11.64 -2.75
N PHE A 38 5.92 10.73 -1.85
CA PHE A 38 6.74 9.57 -2.21
C PHE A 38 6.01 8.63 -3.18
N SER A 39 4.71 8.37 -2.99
CA SER A 39 3.93 7.55 -3.93
C SER A 39 3.84 8.17 -5.32
N PHE A 40 3.75 9.50 -5.41
CA PHE A 40 3.77 10.23 -6.67
C PHE A 40 5.14 10.15 -7.36
N LEU A 41 6.23 10.31 -6.61
CA LEU A 41 7.58 10.14 -7.16
C LEU A 41 7.84 8.70 -7.60
N ALA A 42 7.34 7.71 -6.86
CA ALA A 42 7.38 6.31 -7.27
C ALA A 42 6.62 6.10 -8.58
N PHE A 43 5.42 6.67 -8.74
CA PHE A 43 4.68 6.68 -10.00
C PHE A 43 5.54 7.20 -11.15
N VAL A 44 6.18 8.35 -10.97
CA VAL A 44 7.05 8.97 -11.99
C VAL A 44 8.22 8.05 -12.35
N PHE A 45 8.90 7.46 -11.35
CA PHE A 45 10.01 6.54 -11.59
C PHE A 45 9.57 5.26 -12.31
N TYR A 46 8.43 4.69 -11.94
CA TYR A 46 7.86 3.56 -12.68
C TYR A 46 7.56 3.95 -14.13
N TYR A 47 6.92 5.11 -14.36
CA TYR A 47 6.61 5.57 -15.70
C TYR A 47 7.87 5.71 -16.58
N ILE A 48 8.92 6.35 -16.06
CA ILE A 48 10.18 6.55 -16.79
C ILE A 48 10.93 5.22 -16.99
N SER A 49 10.71 4.23 -16.12
CA SER A 49 11.38 2.93 -16.22
C SER A 49 11.05 2.14 -17.49
N ALA A 50 9.97 2.50 -18.19
CA ALA A 50 9.69 2.02 -19.54
C ALA A 50 10.86 2.31 -20.52
N SER A 51 11.55 3.44 -20.34
CA SER A 51 12.68 3.87 -21.17
C SER A 51 14.03 3.58 -20.52
N ASP A 52 14.14 3.63 -19.19
CA ASP A 52 15.37 3.32 -18.46
C ASP A 52 15.09 2.47 -17.21
N GLN A 53 15.33 1.16 -17.29
CA GLN A 53 15.08 0.21 -16.21
C GLN A 53 15.82 0.55 -14.90
N ARG A 54 16.90 1.35 -14.94
CA ARG A 54 17.60 1.83 -13.74
C ARG A 54 16.69 2.66 -12.82
N MET A 55 15.67 3.30 -13.37
CA MET A 55 14.68 4.07 -12.59
C MET A 55 13.86 3.19 -11.63
N LEU A 56 13.82 1.87 -11.82
CA LEU A 56 13.18 0.96 -10.87
C LEU A 56 13.84 1.00 -9.48
N LEU A 57 15.13 1.30 -9.38
CA LEU A 57 15.78 1.50 -8.08
C LEU A 57 15.24 2.75 -7.38
N GLY A 58 15.05 3.84 -8.12
CA GLY A 58 14.40 5.05 -7.63
C GLY A 58 12.96 4.77 -7.18
N ALA A 59 12.20 4.01 -7.98
CA ALA A 59 10.85 3.59 -7.63
C ALA A 59 10.84 2.78 -6.32
N ALA A 60 11.70 1.76 -6.18
CA ALA A 60 11.78 0.93 -4.98
C ALA A 60 12.08 1.74 -3.72
N ILE A 61 13.01 2.71 -3.80
CA ILE A 61 13.31 3.61 -2.67
C ILE A 61 12.09 4.44 -2.32
N MET A 62 11.40 5.02 -3.30
CA MET A 62 10.21 5.84 -3.05
C MET A 62 9.05 5.01 -2.46
N VAL A 63 8.83 3.77 -2.91
CA VAL A 63 7.83 2.88 -2.29
C VAL A 63 8.18 2.55 -0.84
N MET A 64 9.47 2.29 -0.56
CA MET A 64 9.93 2.04 0.80
C MET A 64 9.73 3.25 1.70
N LEU A 65 10.05 4.46 1.22
CA LEU A 65 9.84 5.70 1.95
C LEU A 65 8.35 6.00 2.17
N ASN A 66 7.49 5.72 1.18
CA ASN A 66 6.04 5.82 1.32
C ASN A 66 5.53 4.93 2.46
N GLY A 67 5.83 3.63 2.43
CA GLY A 67 5.38 2.69 3.46
C GLY A 67 5.99 2.97 4.84
N LEU A 68 7.20 3.53 4.88
CA LEU A 68 7.85 3.92 6.13
C LEU A 68 7.22 5.16 6.75
N ALA A 69 6.97 6.21 5.97
CA ALA A 69 6.33 7.43 6.45
C ALA A 69 4.93 7.13 7.03
N ASP A 70 4.19 6.28 6.32
CA ASP A 70 2.88 5.74 6.72
C ASP A 70 2.95 4.92 8.02
N ALA A 71 3.93 4.02 8.15
CA ALA A 71 4.07 3.25 9.39
C ALA A 71 4.46 4.12 10.60
N VAL A 72 5.27 5.17 10.36
CA VAL A 72 5.75 6.08 11.40
C VAL A 72 4.68 7.09 11.82
N ASP A 73 3.78 7.53 10.93
CA ASP A 73 2.75 8.52 11.28
C ASP A 73 1.82 8.04 12.39
N GLY A 74 1.41 6.76 12.36
CA GLY A 74 0.56 6.16 13.37
C GLY A 74 1.32 5.95 14.68
N ALA A 75 2.62 5.68 14.63
CA ALA A 75 3.46 5.61 15.83
C ALA A 75 3.64 6.99 16.47
N LEU A 76 3.88 8.02 15.65
CA LEU A 76 4.00 9.40 16.09
C LEU A 76 2.69 9.93 16.68
N ALA A 77 1.54 9.66 16.05
CA ALA A 77 0.22 10.04 16.56
C ALA A 77 -0.06 9.45 17.95
N ARG A 78 0.33 8.19 18.18
CA ARG A 78 0.22 7.53 19.49
C ARG A 78 1.15 8.17 20.52
N ARG A 79 2.40 8.47 20.15
CA ARG A 79 3.38 9.11 21.05
C ARG A 79 2.93 10.51 21.49
N MET A 80 2.45 11.30 20.54
CA MET A 80 2.00 12.67 20.80
C MET A 80 0.62 12.76 21.46
N GLY A 81 -0.08 11.63 21.67
CA GLY A 81 -1.46 11.63 22.16
C GLY A 81 -2.45 12.30 21.19
N HIS A 82 -2.07 12.46 19.92
CA HIS A 82 -2.81 13.17 18.88
C HIS A 82 -3.44 12.20 17.86
N ALA A 83 -3.99 11.08 18.33
CA ALA A 83 -4.83 10.22 17.51
C ALA A 83 -6.24 10.82 17.42
N ASP A 84 -6.49 11.68 16.42
CA ASP A 84 -7.80 12.31 16.19
C ASP A 84 -8.49 11.75 14.92
N GLN A 85 -9.80 12.01 14.81
CA GLN A 85 -10.61 11.54 13.67
C GLN A 85 -10.20 12.20 12.34
N ARG A 86 -9.60 13.39 12.38
CA ARG A 86 -9.17 14.12 11.18
C ARG A 86 -7.93 13.47 10.56
N GLY A 87 -6.96 13.10 11.39
CA GLY A 87 -5.76 12.36 10.98
C GLY A 87 -6.11 10.98 10.45
N ASP A 88 -6.96 10.22 11.13
CA ASP A 88 -7.42 8.90 10.68
C ASP A 88 -8.12 8.97 9.30
N PHE A 89 -8.96 10.00 9.09
CA PHE A 89 -9.57 10.25 7.80
C PHE A 89 -8.53 10.61 6.72
N LEU A 90 -7.58 11.50 7.03
CA LEU A 90 -6.53 11.92 6.10
C LEU A 90 -5.66 10.73 5.67
N ASP A 91 -5.21 9.91 6.61
CA ASP A 91 -4.44 8.69 6.39
C ASP A 91 -5.15 7.77 5.40
N HIS A 92 -6.42 7.45 5.69
CA HIS A 92 -7.19 6.55 4.82
C HIS A 92 -7.39 7.07 3.40
N VAL A 93 -7.58 8.38 3.22
CA VAL A 93 -7.67 9.00 1.90
C VAL A 93 -6.33 8.92 1.18
N ILE A 94 -5.24 9.31 1.83
CA ILE A 94 -3.90 9.30 1.27
C ILE A 94 -3.46 7.90 0.88
N ASP A 95 -3.78 6.89 1.68
CA ASP A 95 -3.52 5.50 1.34
C ASP A 95 -4.15 5.11 0.00
N ARG A 96 -5.40 5.53 -0.25
CA ARG A 96 -6.11 5.15 -1.47
C ARG A 96 -5.44 5.79 -2.68
N TYR A 97 -5.09 7.08 -2.58
CA TYR A 97 -4.35 7.75 -3.64
C TYR A 97 -2.97 7.14 -3.86
N SER A 98 -2.26 6.79 -2.78
CA SER A 98 -0.96 6.13 -2.86
C SER A 98 -1.05 4.79 -3.57
N ASP A 99 -1.99 3.92 -3.17
CA ASP A 99 -2.22 2.62 -3.82
C ASP A 99 -2.50 2.78 -5.33
N VAL A 100 -3.31 3.78 -5.71
CA VAL A 100 -3.64 4.07 -7.12
C VAL A 100 -2.41 4.56 -7.87
N LEU A 101 -1.64 5.51 -7.33
CA LEU A 101 -0.45 6.07 -7.96
C LEU A 101 0.60 4.98 -8.21
N LEU A 102 0.88 4.17 -7.20
CA LEU A 102 1.87 3.09 -7.29
C LEU A 102 1.54 2.10 -8.41
N LEU A 103 0.29 1.62 -8.48
CA LEU A 103 -0.13 0.71 -9.55
C LEU A 103 -0.19 1.41 -10.91
N SER A 104 -0.69 2.66 -10.96
CA SER A 104 -0.82 3.39 -12.23
C SER A 104 0.52 3.63 -12.91
N GLY A 105 1.60 3.86 -12.14
CA GLY A 105 2.94 4.07 -12.72
C GLY A 105 3.43 2.82 -13.45
N ILE A 106 3.17 1.64 -12.90
CA ILE A 106 3.53 0.35 -13.47
C ILE A 106 2.66 0.04 -14.71
N ILE A 107 1.36 0.35 -14.62
CA ILE A 107 0.41 0.13 -15.73
C ILE A 107 0.77 1.03 -16.91
N PHE A 108 0.99 2.32 -16.68
CA PHE A 108 1.30 3.28 -17.74
C PHE A 108 2.70 3.10 -18.33
N ALA A 109 3.62 2.49 -17.59
CA ALA A 109 4.91 2.05 -18.14
C ALA A 109 4.80 0.79 -19.03
N GLY A 110 3.62 0.17 -19.15
CA GLY A 110 3.37 -0.95 -20.05
C GLY A 110 3.87 -2.30 -19.53
N TYR A 111 4.09 -2.44 -18.21
CA TYR A 111 4.46 -3.72 -17.59
C TYR A 111 3.33 -4.76 -17.67
N ILE A 112 2.08 -4.31 -17.86
CA ILE A 112 0.89 -5.14 -18.04
C ILE A 112 -0.17 -4.41 -18.87
N GLY A 113 -1.08 -5.15 -19.50
CA GLY A 113 -2.23 -4.59 -20.21
C GLY A 113 -3.12 -3.74 -19.28
N TRP A 114 -3.66 -2.64 -19.81
CA TRP A 114 -4.42 -1.66 -19.03
C TRP A 114 -5.69 -2.25 -18.41
N GLU A 115 -6.27 -3.27 -19.05
CA GLU A 115 -7.48 -3.97 -18.61
C GLU A 115 -7.22 -4.68 -17.27
N ILE A 116 -6.12 -5.43 -17.21
CA ILE A 116 -5.72 -6.16 -15.99
C ILE A 116 -5.25 -5.17 -14.92
N GLY A 117 -4.51 -4.15 -15.32
CA GLY A 117 -4.08 -3.08 -14.43
C GLY A 117 -5.25 -2.36 -13.76
N TYR A 118 -6.26 -2.00 -14.55
CA TYR A 118 -7.50 -1.38 -14.06
C TYR A 118 -8.23 -2.29 -13.07
N LEU A 119 -8.38 -3.58 -13.39
CA LEU A 119 -8.96 -4.55 -12.46
C LEU A 119 -8.14 -4.66 -11.16
N ALA A 120 -6.80 -4.61 -11.24
CA ALA A 120 -5.95 -4.60 -10.05
C ALA A 120 -6.26 -3.41 -9.12
N VAL A 121 -6.37 -2.21 -9.69
CA VAL A 121 -6.73 -0.99 -8.95
C VAL A 121 -8.13 -1.12 -8.33
N VAL A 122 -9.11 -1.59 -9.09
CA VAL A 122 -10.47 -1.82 -8.60
C VAL A 122 -10.46 -2.80 -7.42
N GLY A 123 -9.80 -3.94 -7.56
CA GLY A 123 -9.73 -4.96 -6.50
C GLY A 123 -9.11 -4.42 -5.22
N VAL A 124 -8.03 -3.63 -5.33
CA VAL A 124 -7.38 -2.97 -4.18
C VAL A 124 -8.31 -1.97 -3.51
N LEU A 125 -8.98 -1.11 -4.27
CA LEU A 125 -9.90 -0.11 -3.72
C LEU A 125 -11.15 -0.73 -3.09
N VAL A 126 -11.75 -1.73 -3.74
CA VAL A 126 -12.92 -2.46 -3.21
C VAL A 126 -12.56 -3.19 -1.92
N THR A 127 -11.39 -3.81 -1.85
CA THR A 127 -10.91 -4.46 -0.61
C THR A 127 -10.87 -3.48 0.55
N SER A 128 -10.33 -2.28 0.33
CA SER A 128 -10.25 -1.23 1.35
C SER A 128 -11.62 -0.66 1.70
N TYR A 129 -12.49 -0.43 0.70
CA TYR A 129 -13.86 0.05 0.90
C TYR A 129 -14.69 -0.92 1.74
N ILE A 130 -14.67 -2.22 1.47
CA ILE A 130 -15.39 -3.22 2.27
C ILE A 130 -14.89 -3.19 3.73
N GLY A 131 -13.58 -3.02 3.91
CA GLY A 131 -12.98 -2.89 5.24
C GLY A 131 -13.51 -1.70 6.03
N THR A 132 -13.64 -0.53 5.41
CA THR A 132 -14.20 0.68 6.05
C THR A 132 -15.72 0.63 6.18
N GLN A 133 -16.44 0.05 5.21
CA GLN A 133 -17.89 -0.14 5.29
C GLN A 133 -18.30 -1.02 6.46
N ALA A 134 -17.47 -1.98 6.88
CA ALA A 134 -17.68 -2.71 8.12
C ALA A 134 -17.88 -1.77 9.33
N GLN A 135 -17.12 -0.67 9.40
CA GLN A 135 -17.24 0.34 10.45
C GLN A 135 -18.56 1.12 10.35
N ALA A 136 -19.01 1.43 9.13
CA ALA A 136 -20.27 2.15 8.89
C ALA A 136 -21.50 1.35 9.35
N VAL A 137 -21.41 0.01 9.40
CA VAL A 137 -22.46 -0.89 9.89
C VAL A 137 -22.22 -1.38 11.33
N ASN A 138 -21.48 -0.61 12.15
CA ASN A 138 -21.19 -0.89 13.56
C ASN A 138 -20.35 -2.15 13.84
N LEU A 139 -19.64 -2.69 12.85
CA LEU A 139 -18.60 -3.68 13.08
C LEU A 139 -17.24 -3.01 13.26
N ARG A 140 -16.25 -3.76 13.73
CA ARG A 140 -14.85 -3.29 13.67
C ARG A 140 -14.36 -3.34 12.22
N ARG A 141 -13.39 -2.47 11.89
CA ARG A 141 -12.71 -2.51 10.59
C ARG A 141 -12.16 -3.89 10.30
N CYS A 142 -12.45 -4.39 9.11
CA CYS A 142 -11.95 -5.69 8.67
C CYS A 142 -10.62 -5.51 7.94
N TYR A 143 -9.52 -5.86 8.62
CA TYR A 143 -8.18 -5.89 8.01
C TYR A 143 -7.79 -7.27 7.45
N GLY A 144 -8.54 -8.32 7.80
CA GLY A 144 -8.22 -9.70 7.41
C GLY A 144 -8.36 -10.01 5.92
N GLY A 145 -7.98 -11.24 5.58
CA GLY A 145 -7.97 -11.81 4.22
C GLY A 145 -6.56 -12.15 3.75
N MET A 146 -6.41 -12.52 2.47
CA MET A 146 -5.14 -13.04 1.94
C MET A 146 -4.07 -11.97 1.71
N LEU A 147 -4.48 -10.75 1.35
CA LEU A 147 -3.54 -9.69 1.00
C LEU A 147 -3.93 -8.36 1.65
N GLY A 148 -3.25 -8.02 2.75
CA GLY A 148 -3.34 -6.72 3.41
C GLY A 148 -2.60 -5.62 2.65
N ARG A 149 -2.69 -4.37 3.14
CA ARG A 149 -1.98 -3.23 2.52
C ARG A 149 -0.47 -3.33 2.71
N ALA A 150 -0.01 -3.60 3.93
CA ALA A 150 1.42 -3.79 4.21
C ALA A 150 2.01 -4.94 3.35
N ASP A 151 1.27 -6.05 3.21
CA ASP A 151 1.67 -7.19 2.39
C ASP A 151 1.88 -6.78 0.92
N ARG A 152 0.97 -5.95 0.36
CA ARG A 152 1.12 -5.40 -0.99
C ARG A 152 2.35 -4.53 -1.15
N LEU A 153 2.62 -3.63 -0.20
CA LEU A 153 3.78 -2.74 -0.29
C LEU A 153 5.09 -3.53 -0.25
N VAL A 154 5.19 -4.53 0.63
CA VAL A 154 6.35 -5.43 0.67
C VAL A 154 6.48 -6.22 -0.63
N PHE A 155 5.38 -6.78 -1.13
CA PHE A 155 5.39 -7.54 -2.38
C PHE A 155 5.80 -6.66 -3.57
N LEU A 156 5.32 -5.42 -3.62
CA LEU A 156 5.68 -4.42 -4.62
C LEU A 156 7.17 -4.07 -4.56
N ILE A 157 7.75 -3.83 -3.38
CA ILE A 157 9.18 -3.55 -3.22
C ILE A 157 10.01 -4.72 -3.72
N ILE A 158 9.69 -5.95 -3.29
CA ILE A 158 10.41 -7.16 -3.71
C ILE A 158 10.31 -7.34 -5.22
N ALA A 159 9.12 -7.23 -5.80
CA ALA A 159 8.93 -7.39 -7.24
C ALA A 159 9.66 -6.30 -8.05
N THR A 160 9.69 -5.07 -7.54
CA THR A 160 10.42 -3.95 -8.18
C THR A 160 11.92 -4.21 -8.22
N LEU A 161 12.50 -4.62 -7.08
CA LEU A 161 13.92 -4.96 -7.00
C LEU A 161 14.26 -6.19 -7.86
N ALA A 162 13.43 -7.23 -7.80
CA ALA A 162 13.61 -8.42 -8.62
C ALA A 162 13.54 -8.09 -10.13
N ASN A 163 12.62 -7.22 -10.54
CA ASN A 163 12.52 -6.77 -11.93
C ASN A 163 13.72 -5.91 -12.35
N ALA A 164 14.26 -5.10 -11.45
CA ALA A 164 15.47 -4.31 -11.71
C ALA A 164 16.71 -5.21 -11.92
N LEU A 165 16.80 -6.32 -11.17
CA LEU A 165 17.88 -7.30 -11.29
C LEU A 165 17.71 -8.24 -12.48
N TYR A 166 16.46 -8.56 -12.83
CA TYR A 166 16.12 -9.47 -13.92
C TYR A 166 15.01 -8.87 -14.81
N PRO A 167 15.37 -7.92 -15.70
CA PRO A 167 14.41 -7.20 -16.55
C PRO A 167 14.02 -8.03 -17.79
N HIS A 168 13.75 -9.32 -17.61
CA HIS A 168 13.39 -10.24 -18.70
C HIS A 168 11.92 -10.64 -18.57
N ARG A 169 11.32 -11.01 -19.70
CA ARG A 169 9.93 -11.48 -19.74
C ARG A 169 9.88 -12.98 -19.47
N ILE A 170 8.96 -13.38 -18.61
CA ILE A 170 8.59 -14.76 -18.32
C ILE A 170 7.17 -14.91 -18.85
N GLU A 171 6.94 -15.76 -19.85
CA GLU A 171 5.60 -15.98 -20.44
C GLU A 171 4.91 -14.66 -20.86
N GLY A 172 5.69 -13.74 -21.47
CA GLY A 172 5.18 -12.48 -22.02
C GLY A 172 5.17 -11.28 -21.08
N LEU A 173 5.26 -11.48 -19.76
CA LEU A 173 5.26 -10.42 -18.74
C LEU A 173 6.59 -10.36 -17.99
N GLN A 174 7.03 -9.16 -17.60
CA GLN A 174 8.13 -9.04 -16.63
C GLN A 174 7.61 -9.30 -15.21
N ILE A 175 8.52 -9.41 -14.24
CA ILE A 175 8.19 -9.71 -12.82
C ILE A 175 7.17 -8.69 -12.25
N LEU A 176 7.30 -7.40 -12.59
CA LEU A 176 6.34 -6.39 -12.18
C LEU A 176 4.94 -6.62 -12.76
N GLY A 177 4.84 -7.07 -14.02
CA GLY A 177 3.57 -7.43 -14.63
C GLY A 177 2.91 -8.61 -13.91
N TRP A 178 3.68 -9.67 -13.61
CA TRP A 178 3.20 -10.79 -12.80
C TRP A 178 2.73 -10.36 -11.41
N MET A 179 3.47 -9.46 -10.75
CA MET A 179 3.06 -8.93 -9.45
C MET A 179 1.71 -8.20 -9.52
N VAL A 180 1.48 -7.37 -10.56
CA VAL A 180 0.17 -6.70 -10.74
C VAL A 180 -0.95 -7.72 -10.99
N LEU A 181 -0.71 -8.74 -11.81
CA LEU A 181 -1.68 -9.81 -12.06
C LEU A 181 -2.04 -10.58 -10.77
N ILE A 182 -1.03 -10.96 -9.98
CA ILE A 182 -1.23 -11.65 -8.70
C ILE A 182 -1.99 -10.73 -7.73
N THR A 183 -1.62 -9.45 -7.65
CA THR A 183 -2.31 -8.46 -6.82
C THR A 183 -3.77 -8.31 -7.24
N MET A 184 -4.07 -8.31 -8.54
CA MET A 184 -5.43 -8.28 -9.07
C MET A 184 -6.25 -9.47 -8.58
N ILE A 185 -5.73 -10.69 -8.72
CA ILE A 185 -6.45 -11.91 -8.31
C ILE A 185 -6.66 -11.93 -6.79
N LEU A 186 -5.59 -11.72 -6.02
CA LEU A 186 -5.62 -11.84 -4.56
C LEU A 186 -6.45 -10.74 -3.90
N SER A 187 -6.48 -9.52 -4.46
CA SER A 187 -7.32 -8.45 -3.94
C SER A 187 -8.80 -8.74 -4.14
N HIS A 188 -9.23 -9.29 -5.27
CA HIS A 188 -10.63 -9.71 -5.45
C HIS A 188 -11.02 -10.87 -4.53
N ILE A 189 -10.15 -11.87 -4.36
CA ILE A 189 -10.38 -12.95 -3.39
C ILE A 189 -10.51 -12.37 -1.98
N THR A 190 -9.63 -11.45 -1.60
CA THR A 190 -9.68 -10.76 -0.31
C THR A 190 -10.97 -9.96 -0.13
N ALA A 191 -11.44 -9.25 -1.16
CA ALA A 191 -12.71 -8.54 -1.15
C ALA A 191 -13.90 -9.48 -0.87
N VAL A 192 -13.95 -10.62 -1.55
CA VAL A 192 -14.99 -11.65 -1.31
C VAL A 192 -14.90 -12.22 0.10
N GLN A 193 -13.70 -12.53 0.59
CA GLN A 193 -13.47 -13.00 1.96
C GLN A 193 -14.00 -12.00 2.99
N ARG A 194 -13.68 -10.71 2.83
CA ARG A 194 -14.17 -9.65 3.71
C ARG A 194 -15.67 -9.50 3.64
N PHE A 195 -16.25 -9.55 2.44
CA PHE A 195 -17.70 -9.51 2.26
C PHE A 195 -18.40 -10.63 3.01
N VAL A 196 -18.01 -11.89 2.79
CA VAL A 196 -18.60 -13.06 3.47
C VAL A 196 -18.42 -12.96 4.99
N TYR A 197 -17.23 -12.54 5.46
CA TYR A 197 -16.94 -12.35 6.88
C TYR A 197 -17.86 -11.31 7.55
N ILE A 198 -18.16 -10.21 6.86
CA ILE A 198 -19.03 -9.14 7.35
C ILE A 198 -20.50 -9.59 7.27
N TRP A 199 -20.93 -10.11 6.13
CA TRP A 199 -22.31 -10.55 5.89
C TRP A 199 -22.79 -11.56 6.93
N THR A 200 -21.97 -12.56 7.24
CA THR A 200 -22.27 -13.58 8.26
C THR A 200 -22.36 -13.03 9.68
N ARG A 201 -21.75 -11.88 9.98
CA ARG A 201 -21.84 -11.23 11.29
C ARG A 201 -22.99 -10.25 11.41
N LEU A 202 -23.46 -9.69 10.28
CA LEU A 202 -24.65 -8.84 10.25
C LEU A 202 -25.94 -9.65 10.29
N GLY A 203 -25.91 -10.92 9.86
CA GLY A 203 -27.06 -11.83 9.86
C GLY A 203 -27.50 -12.33 11.24
N ARG A 204 -27.54 -11.44 12.25
CA ARG A 204 -28.14 -11.67 13.57
C ARG A 204 -28.98 -10.48 13.98
#